data_AF-F6PZY2-F1
#
_entry.id   AF-F6PZY2-F1
#
_cell.length_a   1.000
_cell.length_b   1.000
_cell.length_c   1.000
_cell.angle_alpha   90.00
_cell.angle_beta   90.00
_cell.angle_gamma   90.00
#
_symmetry.space_group_name_H-M   'P 1'
#
loop_
_entity.id
_entity.type
_entity.pdbx_description
1 polymer ?
#
loop_
_entity_poly.entity_id
_entity_poly.type
_entity_poly.pdbx_seq_one_letter_code
_entity_poly.pdbx_strand_id
1 'polypeptide(L)'
;MKHLRPSKFEKTNIDLAAQVFSRTTGSAIKTLVGQQVLSQEALSTAFFCDYFNNWFDLMSSTSCENSLFKDSTEKIQFLLEVKDMVDNMEFGNVKTSKVPVQTGIQLSTLSIISMHEELVKGGNLDFFLTSRFMQDSLENLLSQIHGFRNPNPRPGRFLSTLKLILLAQFMQIPPFLSY
;
A
#
# COMPACT_ATOMS: atom_id res chain seq x y z
N MET A 1 14.35 -15.48 8.93
CA MET A 1 15.43 -14.46 8.79
C MET A 1 15.20 -13.44 7.68
N LYS A 2 14.45 -13.77 6.61
CA LYS A 2 14.23 -12.89 5.45
C LYS A 2 13.50 -11.57 5.77
N HIS A 3 12.56 -11.59 6.73
CA HIS A 3 11.82 -10.40 7.18
C HIS A 3 12.67 -9.32 7.83
N LEU A 4 13.70 -9.69 8.60
CA LEU A 4 14.54 -8.73 9.34
C LEU A 4 15.87 -8.44 8.63
N ARG A 5 16.32 -9.37 7.78
CA ARG A 5 17.57 -9.24 7.01
C ARG A 5 17.30 -9.61 5.54
N PRO A 6 16.57 -8.76 4.80
CA PRO A 6 16.23 -9.04 3.42
C PRO A 6 17.44 -8.89 2.49
N SER A 7 17.59 -9.85 1.57
CA SER A 7 18.47 -9.75 0.40
C SER A 7 17.95 -8.73 -0.62
N LYS A 8 18.70 -8.47 -1.70
CA LYS A 8 18.32 -7.49 -2.73
C LYS A 8 16.92 -7.74 -3.32
N PHE A 9 16.55 -9.00 -3.57
CA PHE A 9 15.23 -9.36 -4.12
C PHE A 9 14.12 -9.29 -3.07
N GLU A 10 14.42 -9.58 -1.81
CA GLU A 10 13.44 -9.55 -0.73
C GLU A 10 13.08 -8.12 -0.34
N LYS A 11 13.98 -7.15 -0.57
CA LYS A 11 13.71 -5.72 -0.34
C LYS A 11 12.61 -5.14 -1.23
N THR A 12 12.37 -5.74 -2.39
CA THR A 12 11.28 -5.32 -3.29
C THR A 12 10.00 -6.11 -3.06
N ASN A 13 10.00 -7.07 -2.12
CA ASN A 13 8.82 -7.85 -1.79
C ASN A 13 8.03 -7.14 -0.68
N ILE A 14 6.92 -6.51 -1.08
CA ILE A 14 6.03 -5.77 -0.19
C ILE A 14 5.40 -6.68 0.87
N ASP A 15 5.12 -7.96 0.55
CA ASP A 15 4.51 -8.90 1.50
C ASP A 15 5.38 -9.12 2.74
N LEU A 16 6.71 -9.15 2.57
CA LEU A 16 7.63 -9.31 3.70
C LEU A 16 7.56 -8.11 4.64
N ALA A 17 7.44 -6.89 4.10
CA ALA A 17 7.29 -5.68 4.89
C ALA A 17 5.91 -5.62 5.57
N ALA A 18 4.84 -5.93 4.84
CA ALA A 18 3.47 -5.97 5.38
C ALA A 18 3.34 -6.99 6.52
N GLN A 19 3.98 -8.15 6.42
CA GLN A 19 3.98 -9.15 7.50
C GLN A 19 4.70 -8.68 8.76
N VAL A 20 5.77 -7.88 8.63
CA VAL A 20 6.46 -7.26 9.78
C VAL A 20 5.55 -6.26 10.47
N PHE A 21 4.92 -5.36 9.70
CA PHE A 21 3.97 -4.37 10.21
C PHE A 21 2.54 -4.90 10.19
N SER A 22 2.31 -6.08 10.76
CA SER A 22 0.98 -6.71 10.82
C SER A 22 0.38 -6.69 12.21
N ARG A 23 -0.95 -6.74 12.29
CA ARG A 23 -1.69 -6.85 13.57
C ARG A 23 -1.29 -8.09 14.37
N THR A 24 -0.95 -9.18 13.67
CA THR A 24 -0.47 -10.42 14.29
C THR A 24 0.88 -10.20 14.96
N THR A 25 1.80 -9.49 14.31
CA THR A 25 3.11 -9.14 14.91
C THR A 25 2.93 -8.25 16.14
N GLY A 26 2.08 -7.21 16.06
CA GLY A 26 1.76 -6.36 17.21
C GLY A 26 1.16 -7.16 18.38
N SER A 27 0.21 -8.04 18.10
CA SER A 27 -0.44 -8.90 19.12
C SER A 27 0.54 -9.90 19.76
N ALA A 28 1.43 -10.48 18.97
CA ALA A 28 2.47 -11.37 19.47
C ALA A 28 3.43 -10.64 20.42
N ILE A 29 3.87 -9.42 20.07
CA ILE A 29 4.71 -8.59 20.95
C ILE A 29 3.98 -8.30 22.27
N LYS A 30 2.70 -7.86 22.23
CA LYS A 30 1.89 -7.61 23.43
C LYS A 30 1.79 -8.86 24.32
N THR A 31 1.59 -10.03 23.72
CA THR A 31 1.51 -11.30 24.45
C THR A 31 2.83 -11.62 25.16
N LEU A 32 3.96 -11.45 24.48
CA LEU A 32 5.29 -11.70 25.07
C LEU A 32 5.63 -10.70 26.18
N VAL A 33 5.18 -9.45 26.08
CA VAL A 33 5.28 -8.47 27.18
C VAL A 33 4.43 -8.91 28.37
N GLY A 34 3.20 -9.36 28.14
CA GLY A 34 2.32 -9.89 29.20
C GLY A 34 2.88 -11.12 29.90
N GLN A 35 3.65 -11.94 29.17
CA GLN A 35 4.38 -13.10 29.69
C GLN A 35 5.74 -12.73 30.32
N GLN A 36 6.08 -11.44 30.42
CA GLN A 36 7.35 -10.95 30.94
C GLN A 36 8.60 -11.44 30.18
N VAL A 37 8.43 -11.87 28.92
CA VAL A 37 9.53 -12.27 28.03
C VAL A 37 10.18 -11.03 27.38
N LEU A 38 9.39 -9.98 27.13
CA LEU A 38 9.85 -8.71 26.57
C LEU A 38 9.63 -7.55 27.54
N SER A 39 10.47 -6.52 27.42
CA SER A 39 10.33 -5.23 28.14
C SER A 39 9.01 -4.55 27.79
N GLN A 40 8.46 -3.78 28.73
CA GLN A 40 7.29 -2.93 28.50
C GLN A 40 7.50 -1.92 27.36
N GLU A 41 8.75 -1.52 27.10
CA GLU A 41 9.11 -0.63 25.98
C GLU A 41 8.72 -1.22 24.61
N ALA A 42 8.65 -2.55 24.50
CA ALA A 42 8.24 -3.23 23.27
C ALA A 42 6.76 -2.96 22.90
N LEU A 43 5.95 -2.47 23.85
CA LEU A 43 4.57 -2.05 23.56
C LEU A 43 4.51 -0.89 22.57
N SER A 44 5.49 0.02 22.59
CA SER A 44 5.59 1.11 21.62
C SER A 44 5.82 0.57 20.21
N THR A 45 6.62 -0.49 20.06
CA THR A 45 6.82 -1.18 18.78
C THR A 45 5.54 -1.90 18.34
N ALA A 46 4.84 -2.56 19.26
CA ALA A 46 3.57 -3.20 18.95
C ALA A 46 2.52 -2.18 18.46
N PHE A 47 2.42 -1.04 19.14
CA PHE A 47 1.58 0.08 18.72
C PHE A 47 1.95 0.55 17.32
N PHE A 48 3.24 0.78 17.04
CA PHE A 48 3.71 1.21 15.73
C PHE A 48 3.32 0.21 14.62
N CYS A 49 3.52 -1.09 14.84
CA CYS A 49 3.13 -2.14 13.90
C CYS A 49 1.62 -2.09 13.59
N ASP A 50 0.78 -2.00 14.62
CA ASP A 50 -0.67 -1.94 14.44
C ASP A 50 -1.10 -0.64 13.72
N TYR A 51 -0.46 0.48 14.07
CA TYR A 51 -0.79 1.80 13.53
C TYR A 51 -0.47 1.88 12.03
N PHE A 52 0.71 1.42 11.61
CA PHE A 52 1.08 1.36 10.20
C PHE A 52 0.34 0.27 9.43
N ASN A 53 -0.03 -0.85 10.06
CA ASN A 53 -0.93 -1.82 9.45
C ASN A 53 -2.24 -1.16 9.05
N ASN A 54 -2.88 -0.44 9.99
CA ASN A 54 -4.17 0.19 9.74
C ASN A 54 -4.10 1.29 8.67
N TRP A 55 -3.02 2.09 8.68
CA TRP A 55 -2.75 3.04 7.61
C TRP A 55 -2.58 2.34 6.26
N PHE A 56 -1.78 1.28 6.19
CA PHE A 56 -1.55 0.54 4.96
C PHE A 56 -2.84 -0.10 4.44
N ASP A 57 -3.65 -0.73 5.30
CA ASP A 57 -4.95 -1.32 4.94
C ASP A 57 -5.90 -0.27 4.35
N LEU A 58 -5.93 0.94 4.93
CA LEU A 58 -6.75 2.04 4.41
C LEU A 58 -6.22 2.58 3.08
N MET A 59 -4.90 2.68 2.91
CA MET A 59 -4.27 3.22 1.70
C MET A 59 -4.22 2.21 0.53
N SER A 60 -4.42 0.92 0.81
CA SER A 60 -4.38 -0.18 -0.17
C SER A 60 -5.69 -0.95 -0.31
N SER A 61 -6.79 -0.40 0.21
CA SER A 61 -8.08 -1.09 0.24
C SER A 61 -8.62 -1.41 -1.16
N THR A 62 -8.96 -2.68 -1.35
CA THR A 62 -9.72 -3.21 -2.49
C THR A 62 -11.18 -3.52 -2.11
N SER A 63 -11.53 -3.45 -0.82
CA SER A 63 -12.84 -3.80 -0.30
C SER A 63 -13.68 -2.57 0.02
N CYS A 64 -14.99 -2.75 -0.08
CA CYS A 64 -15.97 -1.74 0.30
C CYS A 64 -15.87 -1.37 1.79
N GLU A 65 -15.57 -2.34 2.66
CA GLU A 65 -15.47 -2.16 4.11
C GLU A 65 -14.43 -1.10 4.52
N ASN A 66 -13.25 -1.12 3.89
CA ASN A 66 -12.19 -0.15 4.15
C ASN A 66 -12.23 1.06 3.20
N SER A 67 -13.31 1.22 2.44
CA SER A 67 -13.49 2.37 1.57
C SER A 67 -13.80 3.65 2.36
N LEU A 68 -13.52 4.79 1.74
CA LEU A 68 -13.79 6.11 2.30
C LEU A 68 -15.14 6.63 1.79
N PHE A 69 -16.19 6.31 2.54
CA PHE A 69 -17.54 6.85 2.32
C PHE A 69 -17.66 8.28 2.84
N LYS A 70 -18.75 8.96 2.49
CA LYS A 70 -19.05 10.32 2.96
C LYS A 70 -18.93 10.49 4.48
N ASP A 71 -19.43 9.50 5.23
CA ASP A 71 -19.46 9.52 6.71
C ASP A 71 -18.21 8.91 7.35
N SER A 72 -17.13 8.68 6.59
CA SER A 72 -15.87 8.09 7.10
C SER A 72 -15.01 9.06 7.92
N THR A 73 -15.63 9.88 8.77
CA THR A 73 -14.96 10.92 9.57
C THR A 73 -13.83 10.35 10.43
N GLU A 74 -14.05 9.19 11.05
CA GLU A 74 -13.03 8.52 11.88
C GLU A 74 -11.81 8.09 11.07
N LYS A 75 -12.01 7.56 9.86
CA LYS A 75 -10.93 7.14 8.96
C LYS A 75 -10.13 8.36 8.47
N ILE A 76 -10.81 9.47 8.15
CA ILE A 76 -10.15 10.71 7.75
C ILE A 76 -9.36 11.32 8.91
N GLN A 77 -9.93 11.32 10.11
CA GLN A 77 -9.24 11.79 11.31
C GLN A 77 -7.98 10.94 11.60
N PHE A 78 -8.09 9.62 11.50
CA PHE A 78 -6.95 8.72 11.63
C PHE A 78 -5.85 9.02 10.59
N LEU A 79 -6.21 9.29 9.32
CA LEU A 79 -5.22 9.68 8.31
C LEU A 79 -4.51 11.00 8.65
N LEU A 80 -5.22 11.98 9.22
CA LEU A 80 -4.60 13.23 9.72
C LEU A 80 -3.63 12.96 10.87
N GLU A 81 -3.99 12.08 11.81
CA GLU A 81 -3.11 11.67 12.89
C GLU A 81 -1.86 10.94 12.39
N VAL A 82 -1.96 10.08 11.36
CA VAL A 82 -0.79 9.44 10.74
C VAL A 82 0.14 10.50 10.14
N LYS A 83 -0.40 11.49 9.43
CA LYS A 83 0.39 12.59 8.87
C LYS A 83 1.16 13.33 9.97
N ASP A 84 0.51 13.63 11.10
CA ASP A 84 1.13 14.32 12.23
C ASP A 84 2.16 13.44 12.95
N MET A 85 1.88 12.14 13.12
CA MET A 85 2.83 11.19 13.68
C MET A 85 4.11 11.14 12.84
N VAL A 86 3.99 11.00 11.51
CA VAL A 86 5.12 10.94 10.57
C VAL A 86 5.91 12.24 10.54
N ASP A 87 5.25 13.38 10.74
CA ASP A 87 5.91 14.70 10.83
C ASP A 87 6.85 14.79 12.03
N ASN A 88 6.47 14.15 13.13
CA ASN A 88 7.23 14.13 14.38
C ASN A 88 8.21 12.95 14.48
N MET A 89 8.31 12.09 13.45
CA MET A 89 9.29 10.99 13.44
C MET A 89 10.70 11.49 13.17
N GLU A 90 11.65 11.04 13.98
CA GLU A 90 13.08 11.24 13.75
C GLU A 90 13.71 10.01 13.10
N PHE A 91 14.42 10.20 11.98
CA PHE A 91 15.14 9.14 11.29
C PHE A 91 16.64 9.23 11.62
N GLY A 92 17.08 8.41 12.58
CA GLY A 92 18.46 8.41 13.07
C GLY A 92 18.83 9.74 13.74
N ASN A 93 20.11 10.12 13.68
CA ASN A 93 20.61 11.34 14.35
C ASN A 93 20.43 12.62 13.50
N VAL A 94 19.69 12.58 12.40
CA VAL A 94 19.54 13.73 11.49
C VAL A 94 18.25 14.48 11.83
N LYS A 95 18.38 15.54 12.64
CA LYS A 95 17.25 16.36 13.11
C LYS A 95 16.64 17.31 12.08
N THR A 96 17.29 17.52 10.92
CA THR A 96 17.05 18.74 10.14
C THR A 96 16.51 18.54 8.72
N SER A 97 16.41 17.31 8.20
CA SER A 97 15.79 17.09 6.89
C SER A 97 14.82 15.92 6.91
N LYS A 98 13.59 16.18 6.44
CA LYS A 98 12.60 15.13 6.17
C LYS A 98 13.19 14.15 5.17
N VAL A 99 13.20 12.87 5.52
CA VAL A 99 13.64 11.82 4.60
C VAL A 99 12.55 11.57 3.53
N PRO A 100 12.91 11.14 2.31
CA PRO A 100 11.95 10.97 1.22
C PRO A 100 10.74 10.09 1.58
N VAL A 101 10.92 9.07 2.43
CA VAL A 101 9.82 8.20 2.87
C VAL A 101 8.79 8.94 3.72
N GLN A 102 9.21 9.88 4.58
CA GLN A 102 8.27 10.71 5.36
C GLN A 102 7.43 11.57 4.43
N THR A 103 8.09 12.26 3.50
CA THR A 103 7.42 13.09 2.51
C THR A 103 6.46 12.26 1.65
N GLY A 104 6.87 11.05 1.25
CA GLY A 104 6.02 10.12 0.50
C GLY A 104 4.75 9.76 1.27
N ILE A 105 4.87 9.31 2.52
CA ILE A 105 3.71 8.96 3.35
C ILE A 105 2.79 10.17 3.55
N GLN A 106 3.35 11.35 3.82
CA GLN A 106 2.58 12.57 4.01
C GLN A 106 1.82 12.97 2.75
N LEU A 107 2.49 13.01 1.59
CA LEU A 107 1.88 13.39 0.32
C LEU A 107 0.80 12.39 -0.11
N SER A 108 1.07 11.09 0.00
CA SER A 108 0.07 10.05 -0.32
C SER A 108 -1.16 10.18 0.56
N THR A 109 -0.97 10.35 1.87
CA THR A 109 -2.06 10.50 2.84
C THR A 109 -2.90 11.75 2.57
N LEU A 110 -2.25 12.90 2.39
CA LEU A 110 -2.92 14.16 2.05
C LEU A 110 -3.66 14.08 0.72
N SER A 111 -3.08 13.39 -0.27
CA SER A 111 -3.72 13.20 -1.57
C SER A 111 -5.04 12.43 -1.42
N ILE A 112 -5.05 11.34 -0.66
CA ILE A 112 -6.28 10.57 -0.42
C ILE A 112 -7.34 11.39 0.33
N ILE A 113 -6.93 12.19 1.32
CA ILE A 113 -7.86 13.09 2.03
C ILE A 113 -8.46 14.13 1.07
N SER A 114 -7.64 14.76 0.24
CA SER A 114 -8.12 15.72 -0.77
C SER A 114 -9.06 15.07 -1.79
N MET A 115 -8.75 13.84 -2.24
CA MET A 115 -9.62 13.09 -3.14
C MET A 115 -10.96 12.73 -2.48
N HIS A 116 -10.98 12.46 -1.16
CA HIS A 116 -12.23 12.26 -0.41
C HIS A 116 -13.08 13.52 -0.35
N GLU A 117 -12.47 14.68 -0.10
CA GLU A 117 -13.18 15.95 -0.11
C GLU A 117 -13.78 16.26 -1.49
N GLU A 118 -12.99 16.10 -2.56
CA GLU A 118 -13.42 16.45 -3.91
C GLU A 118 -14.40 15.43 -4.53
N LEU A 119 -14.08 14.14 -4.44
CA LEU A 119 -14.88 13.11 -5.13
C LEU A 119 -16.07 12.66 -4.30
N VAL A 120 -15.92 12.53 -2.98
CA VAL A 120 -16.97 11.94 -2.14
C VAL A 120 -17.85 13.01 -1.52
N LYS A 121 -17.26 13.97 -0.80
CA LYS A 121 -18.05 15.06 -0.22
C LYS A 121 -18.59 16.04 -1.26
N GLY A 122 -17.86 16.24 -2.35
CA GLY A 122 -18.32 16.96 -3.54
C GLY A 122 -19.50 16.30 -4.27
N GLY A 123 -19.88 15.06 -3.91
CA GLY A 123 -21.06 14.38 -4.42
C GLY A 123 -20.86 13.66 -5.76
N ASN A 124 -19.62 13.47 -6.20
CA ASN A 124 -19.32 12.79 -7.47
C ASN A 124 -19.32 11.27 -7.33
N LEU A 125 -18.99 10.74 -6.14
CA LEU A 125 -18.88 9.31 -5.84
C LEU A 125 -19.39 9.02 -4.42
N ASP A 126 -19.98 7.84 -4.20
CA ASP A 126 -20.35 7.41 -2.84
C ASP A 126 -19.13 7.03 -2.00
N PHE A 127 -18.11 6.46 -2.65
CA PHE A 127 -16.80 6.09 -2.10
C PHE A 127 -15.81 5.85 -3.25
N PHE A 128 -14.53 5.65 -2.90
CA PHE A 128 -13.55 5.10 -3.83
C PHE A 128 -12.64 4.07 -3.14
N LEU A 129 -12.05 3.20 -3.96
CA LEU A 129 -11.06 2.21 -3.53
C LEU A 129 -9.65 2.82 -3.63
N THR A 130 -8.96 2.92 -2.50
CA THR A 130 -7.61 3.50 -2.41
C THR A 130 -6.56 2.70 -3.18
N SER A 131 -6.75 1.38 -3.32
CA SER A 131 -5.93 0.51 -4.17
C SER A 131 -5.83 0.96 -5.64
N ARG A 132 -6.81 1.73 -6.14
CA ARG A 132 -6.79 2.25 -7.52
C ARG A 132 -5.79 3.38 -7.73
N PHE A 133 -5.27 3.95 -6.65
CA PHE A 133 -4.23 4.99 -6.69
C PHE A 133 -2.82 4.41 -6.55
N MET A 134 -2.69 3.08 -6.41
CA MET A 134 -1.41 2.39 -6.30
C MET A 134 -0.88 1.96 -7.68
N GLN A 135 0.44 1.74 -7.75
CA GLN A 135 1.12 1.35 -8.98
C GLN A 135 0.97 -0.15 -9.31
N ASP A 136 0.40 -0.95 -8.42
CA ASP A 136 0.29 -2.42 -8.54
C ASP A 136 -0.29 -2.89 -9.88
N SER A 137 -1.30 -2.18 -10.41
CA SER A 137 -1.88 -2.55 -11.71
C SER A 137 -0.87 -2.39 -12.86
N LEU A 138 -0.01 -1.37 -12.80
CA LEU A 138 1.07 -1.17 -13.76
C LEU A 138 2.18 -2.20 -13.56
N GLU A 139 2.56 -2.51 -12.32
CA GLU A 139 3.56 -3.54 -12.03
C GLU A 139 3.12 -4.93 -12.51
N ASN A 140 1.84 -5.27 -12.32
CA ASN A 140 1.24 -6.50 -12.82
C ASN A 140 1.30 -6.57 -14.36
N LEU A 141 0.98 -5.48 -15.05
CA LEU A 141 1.13 -5.40 -16.51
C LEU A 141 2.59 -5.58 -16.93
N LEU A 142 3.53 -4.90 -16.28
CA LEU A 142 4.96 -5.02 -16.57
C LEU A 142 5.47 -6.44 -16.32
N SER A 143 4.99 -7.11 -15.26
CA SER A 143 5.30 -8.51 -14.97
C SER A 143 4.84 -9.44 -16.09
N GLN A 144 3.63 -9.23 -16.63
CA GLN A 144 3.13 -9.98 -17.80
C GLN A 144 3.99 -9.74 -19.05
N ILE A 145 4.48 -8.51 -19.26
CA ILE A 145 5.35 -8.19 -20.39
C ILE A 145 6.75 -8.81 -20.23
N HIS A 146 7.31 -8.78 -19.02
CA HIS A 146 8.63 -9.34 -18.73
C HIS A 146 8.60 -10.88 -18.78
N GLY A 147 7.51 -11.52 -18.35
CA GLY A 147 7.27 -12.95 -18.54
C GLY A 147 8.36 -13.91 -18.02
N PHE A 148 8.05 -15.20 -17.94
CA PHE A 148 9.02 -16.19 -17.44
C PHE A 148 10.20 -16.43 -18.39
N ARG A 149 9.95 -16.34 -19.71
CA ARG A 149 10.93 -16.72 -20.74
C ARG A 149 11.86 -15.59 -21.20
N ASN A 150 11.54 -14.33 -20.89
CA ASN A 150 12.33 -13.20 -21.38
C ASN A 150 12.28 -11.98 -20.45
N PRO A 151 12.85 -12.09 -19.23
CA PRO A 151 12.68 -11.12 -18.15
C PRO A 151 13.17 -9.70 -18.46
N ASN A 152 13.97 -9.53 -19.52
CA ASN A 152 14.44 -8.21 -19.97
C ASN A 152 14.25 -8.07 -21.49
N PRO A 153 13.02 -7.77 -21.97
CA PRO A 153 12.73 -7.64 -23.38
C PRO A 153 13.39 -6.40 -23.99
N ARG A 154 13.87 -6.52 -25.24
CA ARG A 154 14.26 -5.35 -26.05
C ARG A 154 13.02 -4.48 -26.32
N PRO A 155 13.19 -3.16 -26.54
CA PRO A 155 12.06 -2.24 -26.75
C PRO A 155 11.05 -2.69 -27.82
N GLY A 156 11.54 -3.22 -28.95
CA GLY A 156 10.66 -3.72 -30.01
C GLY A 156 9.79 -4.91 -29.57
N ARG A 157 10.33 -5.82 -28.74
CA ARG A 157 9.55 -6.93 -28.19
C ARG A 157 8.59 -6.47 -27.11
N PHE A 158 9.02 -5.55 -26.24
CA PHE A 158 8.14 -4.92 -25.26
C PHE A 158 6.89 -4.35 -25.96
N LEU A 159 7.09 -3.56 -27.02
CA LEU A 159 6.00 -2.97 -27.79
C LEU A 159 5.10 -4.03 -28.43
N SER A 160 5.69 -5.06 -29.05
CA SER A 160 4.90 -6.15 -29.66
C SER A 160 4.07 -6.92 -28.62
N THR A 161 4.63 -7.22 -27.45
CA THR A 161 3.91 -7.89 -26.36
C THR A 161 2.79 -7.01 -25.82
N LEU A 162 3.05 -5.73 -25.60
CA LEU A 162 2.03 -4.78 -25.15
C LEU A 162 0.87 -4.70 -26.16
N LYS A 163 1.17 -4.58 -27.46
CA LYS A 163 0.14 -4.62 -28.52
C LYS A 163 -0.67 -5.91 -28.48
N LEU A 164 -0.03 -7.05 -28.28
CA LEU A 164 -0.70 -8.35 -28.20
C LEU A 164 -1.64 -8.44 -26.99
N ILE A 165 -1.21 -7.96 -25.82
CA ILE A 165 -2.05 -7.90 -24.61
C ILE A 165 -3.28 -7.04 -24.85
N LEU A 166 -3.10 -5.84 -25.42
CA LEU A 166 -4.21 -4.93 -25.75
C LEU A 166 -5.19 -5.59 -26.73
N LEU A 167 -4.69 -6.15 -27.84
CA LEU A 167 -5.54 -6.86 -28.79
C LEU A 167 -6.29 -8.03 -28.14
N ALA A 168 -5.64 -8.82 -27.29
CA ALA A 168 -6.29 -9.94 -26.61
C ALA A 168 -7.40 -9.50 -25.64
N GLN A 169 -7.27 -8.32 -25.02
CA GLN A 169 -8.31 -7.76 -24.15
C GLN A 169 -9.52 -7.25 -24.94
N PHE A 170 -9.31 -6.60 -26.09
CA PHE A 170 -10.40 -6.01 -26.89
C PHE A 170 -11.01 -6.96 -27.92
N MET A 171 -10.33 -8.06 -28.27
CA MET A 171 -10.82 -9.07 -29.23
C MET A 171 -11.65 -10.19 -28.58
N GLN A 172 -11.95 -10.10 -27.28
CA GLN A 172 -12.94 -10.99 -26.68
C GLN A 172 -14.31 -10.67 -27.27
N ILE A 173 -14.71 -11.41 -28.31
CA ILE A 173 -16.05 -11.37 -28.87
C ILE A 173 -17.01 -11.74 -27.74
N PRO A 174 -18.02 -10.91 -27.44
CA PRO A 174 -18.97 -11.27 -26.42
C PRO A 174 -19.68 -12.58 -26.79
N PRO A 175 -19.97 -13.48 -25.84
CA PRO A 175 -20.59 -14.78 -26.10
C PRO A 175 -21.99 -14.69 -26.74
N PHE A 176 -22.57 -13.49 -26.86
CA PHE A 176 -23.83 -13.21 -27.54
C PHE A 176 -23.72 -12.95 -29.05
N LEU A 177 -22.51 -13.03 -29.64
CA LEU A 177 -22.27 -12.83 -31.08
C LEU A 177 -21.75 -14.08 -31.82
N SER A 178 -21.63 -15.22 -31.15
CA SER A 178 -21.42 -16.51 -31.81
C SER A 178 -22.80 -17.09 -32.23
N TYR A 179 -23.25 -16.69 -33.42
CA TYR A 179 -24.29 -17.41 -34.16
C TYR A 179 -23.73 -18.69 -34.78
#